data_AF-D3RZQ9-F1
#
_entry.id   AF-D3RZQ9-F1
#
_cell.length_a   1.000
_cell.length_b   1.000
_cell.length_c   1.000
_cell.angle_alpha   90.00
_cell.angle_beta   90.00
_cell.angle_gamma   90.00
#
_symmetry.space_group_name_H-M   'P 1'
#
loop_
_entity.id
_entity.type
_entity.pdbx_description
1 polymer ?
#
loop_
_entity_poly.entity_id
_entity_poly.type
_entity_poly.pdbx_seq_one_letter_code
_entity_poly.pdbx_strand_id
1 'polypeptide(L)'
;MRDLANVYLSLKKLDWKILESIFKNMWDFEYVPSHAIIRETNLSEEELEAKLKKLASMRLVENKYTEYLGTAFTFKGLSVYSLKRLVAAGKVEQLGSLIGEGKESVVYTVISQGKEAVLKFHRVGYPSFKKVKEKRDYGTLHYTVLTVRSARREFQTLKRLYGHVSVPRPIAWEGNAVLMELIDAKELYKVKLENPEDVLEMIIEEVKKMYELGVVHGDLSQFNILVNEEGVYFIDFPQSMEVGEDGSEEILKRDVENVLKYFKKTYGIERDLKQTLEEIKKG
;
A
#
# COMPACT_ATOMS: atom_id res chain seq x y z
N MET A 1 0.16 1.11 -16.15
CA MET A 1 -0.17 -0.07 -15.33
C MET A 1 -0.93 -1.12 -16.14
N ARG A 2 -1.84 -0.76 -17.05
CA ARG A 2 -2.57 -1.71 -17.92
C ARG A 2 -1.69 -2.70 -18.71
N ASP A 3 -0.43 -2.37 -18.98
CA ASP A 3 0.54 -3.16 -19.73
C ASP A 3 1.54 -3.94 -18.85
N LEU A 4 1.27 -4.09 -17.54
CA LEU A 4 2.21 -4.66 -16.56
C LEU A 4 2.78 -6.01 -16.99
N ALA A 5 1.92 -6.94 -17.43
CA ALA A 5 2.33 -8.28 -17.87
C ALA A 5 3.25 -8.24 -19.10
N ASN A 6 2.91 -7.46 -20.12
CA ASN A 6 3.72 -7.33 -21.34
C ASN A 6 5.11 -6.78 -21.03
N VAL A 7 5.17 -5.78 -20.15
CA VAL A 7 6.42 -5.19 -19.70
C VAL A 7 7.25 -6.21 -18.93
N TYR A 8 6.64 -6.92 -17.98
CA TYR A 8 7.30 -7.98 -17.23
C TYR A 8 7.95 -9.02 -18.15
N LEU A 9 7.20 -9.53 -19.15
CA LEU A 9 7.66 -10.57 -20.07
C LEU A 9 8.76 -10.08 -21.03
N SER A 10 8.83 -8.77 -21.29
CA SER A 10 9.84 -8.19 -22.20
C SER A 10 11.22 -7.98 -21.56
N LEU A 11 11.33 -8.05 -20.22
CA LEU A 11 12.57 -7.78 -19.49
C LEU A 11 13.51 -8.98 -19.48
N LYS A 12 14.78 -8.72 -19.82
CA LYS A 12 15.84 -9.74 -19.88
C LYS A 12 16.55 -9.88 -18.54
N LYS A 13 17.33 -10.97 -18.38
CA LYS A 13 18.14 -11.24 -17.16
C LYS A 13 18.95 -10.03 -16.69
N LEU A 14 19.61 -9.34 -17.62
CA LEU A 14 20.42 -8.16 -17.30
C LEU A 14 19.57 -6.95 -16.89
N ASP A 15 18.39 -6.78 -17.48
CA ASP A 15 17.45 -5.72 -17.11
C ASP A 15 17.02 -5.92 -15.63
N TRP A 16 16.72 -7.15 -15.23
CA TRP A 16 16.41 -7.49 -13.83
C TRP A 16 17.58 -7.25 -12.88
N LYS A 17 18.82 -7.57 -13.29
CA LYS A 17 20.03 -7.33 -12.48
C LYS A 17 20.24 -5.84 -12.21
N ILE A 18 19.99 -4.99 -13.21
CA ILE A 18 20.04 -3.52 -13.06
C ILE A 18 18.97 -3.06 -12.06
N LEU A 19 17.71 -3.47 -12.25
CA LEU A 19 16.62 -3.09 -11.35
C LEU A 19 16.87 -3.57 -9.90
N GLU A 20 17.46 -4.76 -9.73
CA GLU A 20 17.85 -5.26 -8.41
C GLU A 20 18.91 -4.40 -7.74
N SER A 21 19.95 -3.98 -8.48
CA SER A 21 20.97 -3.06 -7.94
C SER A 21 20.37 -1.71 -7.57
N ILE A 22 19.46 -1.15 -8.38
CA ILE A 22 18.74 0.08 -8.03
C ILE A 22 17.96 -0.11 -6.71
N PHE A 23 17.25 -1.22 -6.56
CA PHE A 23 16.47 -1.49 -5.35
C PHE A 23 17.33 -1.67 -4.09
N LYS A 24 18.52 -2.26 -4.21
CA LYS A 24 19.44 -2.42 -3.08
C LYS A 24 20.02 -1.09 -2.60
N ASN A 25 20.29 -0.19 -3.54
CA ASN A 25 20.97 1.08 -3.25
C ASN A 25 20.00 2.27 -3.03
N MET A 26 18.71 2.15 -3.34
CA MET A 26 17.75 3.27 -3.23
C MET A 26 17.54 3.82 -1.81
N TRP A 27 18.06 3.15 -0.78
CA TRP A 27 17.95 3.57 0.62
C TRP A 27 18.94 4.68 0.98
N ASP A 28 20.00 4.84 0.19
CA ASP A 28 21.11 5.76 0.45
C ASP A 28 21.14 6.95 -0.53
N PHE A 29 20.32 6.90 -1.60
CA PHE A 29 20.37 7.87 -2.70
C PHE A 29 18.99 8.31 -3.18
N GLU A 30 18.85 9.59 -3.57
CA GLU A 30 17.70 10.06 -4.36
C GLU A 30 17.69 9.39 -5.74
N TYR A 31 18.84 9.43 -6.41
CA TYR A 31 19.07 8.75 -7.68
C TYR A 31 20.33 7.91 -7.50
N VAL A 32 20.18 6.59 -7.64
CA VAL A 32 21.29 5.64 -7.48
C VAL A 32 22.34 5.93 -8.54
N PRO A 33 23.61 6.19 -8.16
CA PRO A 33 24.66 6.51 -9.11
C PRO A 33 25.01 5.33 -10.02
N SER A 34 25.32 5.61 -11.29
CA SER A 34 25.70 4.60 -12.29
C SER A 34 26.86 3.73 -11.82
N HIS A 35 27.87 4.30 -11.14
CA HIS A 35 29.02 3.55 -10.63
C HIS A 35 28.63 2.49 -9.58
N ALA A 36 27.57 2.70 -8.80
CA ALA A 36 27.07 1.67 -7.88
C ALA A 36 26.49 0.48 -8.64
N ILE A 37 25.74 0.75 -9.72
CA ILE A 37 25.14 -0.28 -10.57
C ILE A 37 26.20 -1.04 -11.38
N ILE A 38 27.22 -0.34 -11.88
CA ILE A 38 28.33 -0.94 -12.63
C ILE A 38 29.06 -1.98 -11.79
N ARG A 39 29.37 -1.66 -10.52
CA ARG A 39 30.06 -2.59 -9.60
C ARG A 39 29.31 -3.92 -9.42
N GLU A 40 27.98 -3.91 -9.46
CA GLU A 40 27.19 -5.13 -9.32
C GLU A 40 26.95 -5.84 -10.66
N THR A 41 26.82 -5.08 -11.76
CA THR A 41 26.41 -5.61 -13.06
C THR A 41 27.57 -6.06 -13.94
N ASN A 42 28.78 -5.52 -13.75
CA ASN A 42 29.96 -5.63 -14.61
C ASN A 42 29.76 -5.06 -16.02
N LEU A 43 28.89 -4.07 -16.17
CA LEU A 43 28.67 -3.36 -17.44
C LEU A 43 29.65 -2.21 -17.59
N SER A 44 29.99 -1.86 -18.83
CA SER A 44 30.62 -0.57 -19.10
C SER A 44 29.63 0.59 -18.85
N GLU A 45 30.14 1.82 -18.72
CA GLU A 45 29.28 3.01 -18.58
C GLU A 45 28.34 3.19 -19.78
N GLU A 46 28.86 3.01 -21.00
CA GLU A 46 28.08 3.13 -22.24
C GLU A 46 26.98 2.06 -22.33
N GLU A 47 27.30 0.83 -21.96
CA GLU A 47 26.32 -0.27 -21.92
C GLU A 47 25.22 0.01 -20.91
N LEU A 48 25.59 0.42 -19.69
CA LEU A 48 24.61 0.74 -18.65
C LEU A 48 23.72 1.92 -19.09
N GLU A 49 24.29 2.98 -19.63
CA GLU A 49 23.53 4.14 -20.10
C GLU A 49 22.51 3.74 -21.18
N ALA A 50 22.91 2.94 -22.17
CA ALA A 50 22.00 2.43 -23.19
C ALA A 50 20.86 1.60 -22.59
N LYS A 51 21.14 0.76 -21.58
CA LYS A 51 20.12 -0.02 -20.86
C LYS A 51 19.19 0.86 -20.05
N LEU A 52 19.71 1.85 -19.34
CA LEU A 52 18.91 2.80 -18.56
C LEU A 52 18.01 3.66 -19.47
N LYS A 53 18.48 4.05 -20.65
CA LYS A 53 17.65 4.72 -21.67
C LYS A 53 16.50 3.82 -22.14
N LYS A 54 16.76 2.53 -22.39
CA LYS A 54 15.73 1.54 -22.72
C LYS A 54 14.72 1.37 -21.57
N LEU A 55 15.18 1.23 -20.33
CA LEU A 55 14.29 1.08 -19.17
C LEU A 55 13.45 2.35 -18.93
N ALA A 56 14.02 3.53 -19.18
CA ALA A 56 13.30 4.80 -19.10
C ALA A 56 12.24 4.95 -20.21
N SER A 57 12.51 4.50 -21.44
CA SER A 57 11.50 4.53 -22.51
C SER A 57 10.30 3.62 -22.21
N MET A 58 10.51 2.54 -21.45
CA MET A 58 9.45 1.67 -20.90
C MET A 58 8.77 2.25 -19.65
N ARG A 59 9.23 3.41 -19.18
CA ARG A 59 8.82 4.11 -17.96
C ARG A 59 9.06 3.28 -16.69
N LEU A 60 10.13 2.50 -16.62
CA LEU A 60 10.50 1.71 -15.44
C LEU A 60 11.43 2.48 -14.51
N VAL A 61 12.31 3.29 -15.08
CA VAL A 61 13.21 4.15 -14.33
C VAL A 61 13.12 5.57 -14.85
N GLU A 62 13.56 6.51 -14.05
CA GLU A 62 13.86 7.87 -14.45
C GLU A 62 15.36 8.12 -14.23
N ASN A 63 15.97 8.73 -15.24
CA ASN A 63 17.41 9.00 -15.25
C ASN A 63 17.62 10.50 -15.12
N LYS A 64 18.60 10.89 -14.30
CA LYS A 64 18.94 12.29 -14.06
C LYS A 64 20.45 12.45 -14.13
N TYR A 65 20.88 13.45 -14.89
CA TYR A 65 22.27 13.88 -14.92
C TYR A 65 22.42 15.06 -13.96
N THR A 66 23.21 14.88 -12.91
CA THR A 66 23.69 15.97 -12.06
C THR A 66 25.20 16.07 -12.26
N GLU A 67 26.00 15.66 -11.26
CA GLU A 67 27.45 15.46 -11.39
C GLU A 67 27.78 14.11 -12.03
N TYR A 68 26.86 13.16 -11.94
CA TYR A 68 26.94 11.82 -12.53
C TYR A 68 25.56 11.39 -13.06
N LEU A 69 25.53 10.30 -13.84
CA LEU A 69 24.29 9.64 -14.22
C LEU A 69 23.69 8.92 -13.00
N GLY A 70 22.56 9.42 -12.51
CA GLY A 70 21.77 8.78 -11.46
C GLY A 70 20.47 8.20 -12.02
N THR A 71 19.93 7.16 -11.39
CA THR A 71 18.66 6.55 -11.77
C THR A 71 17.80 6.16 -10.57
N ALA A 72 16.49 6.29 -10.70
CA ALA A 72 15.53 5.90 -9.68
C ALA A 72 14.35 5.15 -10.31
N PHE A 73 13.67 4.33 -9.53
CA PHE A 73 12.44 3.68 -10.00
C PHE A 73 11.34 4.69 -10.26
N THR A 74 10.57 4.47 -11.31
CA THR A 74 9.21 5.01 -11.37
C THR A 74 8.28 4.11 -10.54
N PHE A 75 7.05 4.58 -10.26
CA PHE A 75 6.00 3.72 -9.70
C PHE A 75 5.80 2.42 -10.50
N LYS A 76 5.77 2.50 -11.85
CA LYS A 76 5.58 1.33 -12.72
C LYS A 76 6.77 0.37 -12.59
N GLY A 77 8.00 0.88 -12.59
CA GLY A 77 9.20 0.04 -12.46
C GLY A 77 9.28 -0.67 -11.12
N LEU A 78 9.01 0.05 -10.03
CA LEU A 78 8.99 -0.56 -8.70
C LEU A 78 7.90 -1.62 -8.59
N SER A 79 6.73 -1.39 -9.18
CA SER A 79 5.63 -2.37 -9.18
C SER A 79 5.97 -3.62 -9.98
N VAL A 80 6.56 -3.48 -11.17
CA VAL A 80 7.06 -4.60 -11.99
C VAL A 80 8.13 -5.40 -11.24
N TYR A 81 9.06 -4.70 -10.58
CA TYR A 81 10.11 -5.34 -9.79
C TYR A 81 9.57 -6.05 -8.55
N SER A 82 8.61 -5.45 -7.84
CA SER A 82 7.93 -6.06 -6.70
C SER A 82 7.18 -7.34 -7.12
N LEU A 83 6.48 -7.31 -8.26
CA LEU A 83 5.86 -8.50 -8.84
C LEU A 83 6.89 -9.59 -9.16
N LYS A 84 8.06 -9.23 -9.72
CA LYS A 84 9.14 -10.19 -10.01
C LYS A 84 9.62 -10.92 -8.76
N ARG A 85 9.71 -10.22 -7.63
CA ARG A 85 10.11 -10.82 -6.35
C ARG A 85 9.04 -11.77 -5.81
N LEU A 86 7.77 -11.38 -5.86
CA LEU A 86 6.66 -12.25 -5.47
C LEU A 86 6.56 -13.52 -6.33
N VAL A 87 6.73 -13.41 -7.65
CA VAL A 87 6.75 -14.56 -8.56
C VAL A 87 7.97 -15.44 -8.28
N ALA A 88 9.16 -14.86 -8.08
CA ALA A 88 10.37 -15.62 -7.74
C ALA A 88 10.26 -16.37 -6.41
N ALA A 89 9.51 -15.82 -5.45
CA ALA A 89 9.22 -16.45 -4.17
C ALA A 89 8.06 -17.46 -4.21
N GLY A 90 7.49 -17.74 -5.40
CA GLY A 90 6.36 -18.64 -5.57
C GLY A 90 5.07 -18.16 -4.88
N LYS A 91 4.92 -16.85 -4.67
CA LYS A 91 3.74 -16.24 -4.03
C LYS A 91 2.68 -15.82 -5.03
N VAL A 92 3.07 -15.47 -6.25
CA VAL A 92 2.14 -15.12 -7.34
C VAL A 92 2.41 -16.04 -8.52
N GLU A 93 1.37 -16.74 -8.96
CA GLU A 93 1.41 -17.68 -10.08
C GLU A 93 0.90 -17.02 -11.36
N GLN A 94 -0.20 -16.28 -11.27
CA GLN A 94 -0.83 -15.60 -12.40
C GLN A 94 -1.29 -14.19 -12.01
N LEU A 95 -1.08 -13.22 -12.91
CA LEU A 95 -1.63 -11.88 -12.78
C LEU A 95 -3.01 -11.86 -13.44
N GLY A 96 -4.03 -11.45 -12.69
CA GLY A 96 -5.40 -11.30 -13.16
C GLY A 96 -5.72 -9.88 -13.63
N SER A 97 -6.98 -9.49 -13.47
CA SER A 97 -7.51 -8.23 -13.95
C SER A 97 -7.21 -7.07 -12.99
N LEU A 98 -7.14 -5.87 -13.54
CA LEU A 98 -7.11 -4.64 -12.76
C LEU A 98 -8.48 -4.43 -12.11
N ILE A 99 -8.55 -4.38 -10.77
CA ILE A 99 -9.80 -4.16 -10.03
C ILE A 99 -10.00 -2.69 -9.62
N GLY A 100 -8.90 -1.95 -9.43
CA GLY A 100 -8.97 -0.55 -9.03
C GLY A 100 -7.68 0.21 -9.29
N GLU A 101 -7.81 1.46 -9.73
CA GLU A 101 -6.69 2.40 -9.87
C GLU A 101 -7.08 3.71 -9.22
N GLY A 102 -6.45 4.01 -8.09
CA GLY A 102 -6.67 5.20 -7.28
C GLY A 102 -5.46 6.14 -7.27
N LYS A 103 -5.58 7.21 -6.47
CA LYS A 103 -4.47 8.16 -6.27
C LYS A 103 -3.30 7.55 -5.51
N GLU A 104 -3.58 6.56 -4.66
CA GLU A 104 -2.63 6.03 -3.67
C GLU A 104 -2.30 4.56 -3.89
N SER A 105 -3.05 3.85 -4.75
CA SER A 105 -2.75 2.47 -5.06
C SER A 105 -3.31 2.01 -6.40
N VAL A 106 -2.76 0.91 -6.90
CA VAL A 106 -3.28 0.17 -8.06
C VAL A 106 -3.40 -1.29 -7.65
N VAL A 107 -4.57 -1.88 -7.88
CA VAL A 107 -4.95 -3.17 -7.31
C VAL A 107 -5.35 -4.14 -8.43
N TYR A 108 -4.82 -5.36 -8.36
CA TYR A 108 -5.07 -6.44 -9.30
C TYR A 108 -5.61 -7.67 -8.58
N THR A 109 -6.44 -8.47 -9.23
CA THR A 109 -6.59 -9.88 -8.85
C THR A 109 -5.35 -10.67 -9.28
N VAL A 110 -5.05 -11.74 -8.56
CA VAL A 110 -3.97 -12.68 -8.88
C VAL A 110 -4.36 -14.09 -8.44
N ILE A 111 -3.66 -15.10 -8.98
CA ILE A 111 -3.67 -16.46 -8.42
C ILE A 111 -2.42 -16.64 -7.56
N SER A 112 -2.65 -17.09 -6.32
CA SER A 112 -1.64 -17.39 -5.31
C SER A 112 -1.98 -18.71 -4.64
N GLN A 113 -1.12 -19.72 -4.74
CA GLN A 113 -1.35 -21.06 -4.18
C GLN A 113 -2.66 -21.68 -4.68
N GLY A 114 -2.94 -21.54 -5.98
CA GLY A 114 -4.16 -22.03 -6.62
C GLY A 114 -5.46 -21.34 -6.22
N LYS A 115 -5.42 -20.24 -5.45
CA LYS A 115 -6.61 -19.45 -5.05
C LYS A 115 -6.52 -18.01 -5.54
N GLU A 116 -7.66 -17.37 -5.75
CA GLU A 116 -7.72 -15.94 -6.02
C GLU A 116 -7.28 -15.12 -4.80
N ALA A 117 -6.56 -14.04 -5.08
CA ALA A 117 -6.03 -13.11 -4.09
C ALA A 117 -5.94 -11.70 -4.70
N VAL A 118 -5.62 -10.72 -3.85
CA VAL A 118 -5.46 -9.32 -4.22
C VAL A 118 -3.99 -8.93 -4.14
N LEU A 119 -3.49 -8.31 -5.20
CA LEU A 119 -2.17 -7.69 -5.25
C LEU A 119 -2.32 -6.16 -5.34
N LYS A 120 -1.96 -5.46 -4.26
CA LYS A 120 -2.03 -4.00 -4.15
C LYS A 120 -0.65 -3.37 -4.25
N PHE A 121 -0.45 -2.52 -5.25
CA PHE A 121 0.75 -1.70 -5.41
C PHE A 121 0.53 -0.30 -4.83
N HIS A 122 1.38 0.13 -3.91
CA HIS A 122 1.32 1.44 -3.27
C HIS A 122 1.97 2.54 -4.11
N ARG A 123 1.33 3.71 -4.10
CA ARG A 123 1.75 4.95 -4.76
C ARG A 123 1.71 6.10 -3.75
N VAL A 124 2.63 7.04 -3.86
CA VAL A 124 2.52 8.28 -3.06
C VAL A 124 1.52 9.22 -3.75
N GLY A 125 0.50 9.67 -3.01
CA GLY A 125 -0.43 10.70 -3.46
C GLY A 125 0.26 12.06 -3.68
N TYR A 126 -0.09 12.75 -4.77
CA TYR A 126 0.47 14.07 -5.14
C TYR A 126 0.38 15.16 -4.04
N PRO A 127 -0.65 15.22 -3.17
CA PRO A 127 -0.70 16.18 -2.05
C PRO A 127 0.25 15.85 -0.89
N SER A 128 0.55 14.56 -0.67
CA SER A 128 1.45 14.09 0.37
C SER A 128 2.90 14.49 0.08
N PHE A 129 3.29 14.57 -1.20
CA PHE A 129 4.61 15.05 -1.61
C PHE A 129 4.93 16.49 -1.19
N LYS A 130 3.97 17.43 -1.27
CA LYS A 130 4.21 18.83 -0.88
C LYS A 130 4.33 18.96 0.64
N LYS A 131 3.44 18.32 1.40
CA LYS A 131 3.46 18.39 2.87
C LYS A 131 4.62 17.59 3.51
N VAL A 132 5.05 16.47 2.90
CA VAL A 132 6.21 15.68 3.37
C VAL A 132 7.52 16.44 3.16
N LYS A 133 7.66 17.22 2.07
CA LYS A 133 8.82 18.11 1.88
C LYS A 133 8.94 19.22 2.92
N GLU A 134 7.83 19.64 3.52
CA GLU A 134 7.78 20.82 4.40
C GLU A 134 7.90 20.50 5.91
N LYS A 135 7.67 19.24 6.36
CA LYS A 135 7.38 18.98 7.78
C LYS A 135 8.26 18.05 8.62
N ARG A 136 9.31 17.38 8.12
CA ARG A 136 10.39 16.75 8.95
C ARG A 136 11.36 15.95 8.09
N ASP A 137 12.65 15.99 8.41
CA ASP A 137 13.68 14.93 8.44
C ASP A 137 13.76 13.78 7.39
N TYR A 138 13.02 13.82 6.29
CA TYR A 138 12.96 12.71 5.31
C TYR A 138 14.09 12.69 4.28
N GLY A 139 15.11 13.53 4.46
CA GLY A 139 16.35 13.47 3.73
C GLY A 139 16.20 13.58 2.21
N THR A 140 17.33 13.47 1.54
CA THR A 140 17.50 13.46 0.09
C THR A 140 16.96 12.19 -0.57
N LEU A 141 15.94 11.50 -0.03
CA LEU A 141 15.50 10.19 -0.53
C LEU A 141 14.33 10.30 -1.51
N HIS A 142 14.33 9.42 -2.50
CA HIS A 142 13.30 9.38 -3.54
C HIS A 142 11.97 8.82 -3.02
N TYR A 143 10.86 9.25 -3.62
CA TYR A 143 9.51 8.91 -3.16
C TYR A 143 9.20 7.41 -3.15
N THR A 144 9.94 6.63 -3.92
CA THR A 144 9.80 5.18 -3.96
C THR A 144 10.19 4.53 -2.63
N VAL A 145 11.04 5.16 -1.83
CA VAL A 145 11.29 4.70 -0.45
C VAL A 145 10.03 4.84 0.39
N LEU A 146 9.27 5.92 0.22
CA LEU A 146 8.01 6.14 0.93
C LEU A 146 6.95 5.11 0.53
N THR A 147 6.83 4.76 -0.76
CA THR A 147 5.87 3.73 -1.19
C THR A 147 6.20 2.35 -0.63
N VAL A 148 7.49 1.99 -0.54
CA VAL A 148 7.93 0.72 0.08
C VAL A 148 7.59 0.72 1.56
N ARG A 149 7.82 1.83 2.27
CA ARG A 149 7.46 1.97 3.69
C ARG A 149 5.94 1.88 3.93
N SER A 150 5.12 2.51 3.09
CA SER A 150 3.66 2.40 3.17
C SER A 150 3.18 0.96 2.98
N ALA A 151 3.69 0.26 1.95
CA ALA A 151 3.37 -1.15 1.72
C ALA A 151 3.79 -2.05 2.89
N ARG A 152 4.97 -1.79 3.46
CA ARG A 152 5.46 -2.49 4.65
C ARG A 152 4.53 -2.29 5.84
N ARG A 153 4.13 -1.04 6.10
CA ARG A 153 3.24 -0.68 7.21
C ARG A 153 1.91 -1.39 7.09
N GLU A 154 1.25 -1.32 5.92
CA GLU A 154 -0.01 -2.04 5.69
C GLU A 154 0.15 -3.54 5.96
N PHE A 155 1.19 -4.19 5.41
CA PHE A 155 1.41 -5.61 5.62
C PHE A 155 1.66 -5.97 7.10
N GLN A 156 2.43 -5.16 7.83
CA GLN A 156 2.70 -5.37 9.25
C GLN A 156 1.44 -5.19 10.09
N THR A 157 0.61 -4.20 9.78
CA THR A 157 -0.67 -3.96 10.45
C THR A 157 -1.65 -5.11 10.20
N LEU A 158 -1.82 -5.53 8.93
CA LEU A 158 -2.64 -6.70 8.60
C LEU A 158 -2.17 -7.95 9.36
N LYS A 159 -0.85 -8.16 9.48
CA LYS A 159 -0.29 -9.29 10.24
C LYS A 159 -0.60 -9.24 11.74
N ARG A 160 -0.69 -8.04 12.32
CA ARG A 160 -1.01 -7.83 13.74
C ARG A 160 -2.51 -8.04 14.01
N LEU A 161 -3.35 -7.63 13.07
CA LEU A 161 -4.81 -7.65 13.21
C LEU A 161 -5.45 -8.98 12.80
N TYR A 162 -4.90 -9.68 11.82
CA TYR A 162 -5.49 -10.90 11.29
C TYR A 162 -5.65 -11.99 12.36
N GLY A 163 -6.85 -12.57 12.44
CA GLY A 163 -7.23 -13.57 13.46
C GLY A 163 -7.91 -12.97 14.70
N HIS A 164 -7.91 -11.65 14.84
CA HIS A 164 -8.55 -10.93 15.94
C HIS A 164 -9.55 -9.87 15.44
N VAL A 165 -9.21 -9.24 14.31
CA VAL A 165 -10.04 -8.25 13.61
C VAL A 165 -10.31 -8.78 12.21
N SER A 166 -11.48 -8.45 11.69
CA SER A 166 -11.98 -8.79 10.36
C SER A 166 -11.21 -7.97 9.31
N VAL A 167 -10.05 -8.48 8.94
CA VAL A 167 -9.16 -7.92 7.91
C VAL A 167 -8.76 -9.02 6.92
N PRO A 168 -8.38 -8.68 5.67
CA PRO A 168 -7.86 -9.66 4.74
C PRO A 168 -6.64 -10.37 5.28
N ARG A 169 -6.55 -11.71 5.09
CA ARG A 169 -5.34 -12.45 5.44
C ARG A 169 -4.13 -11.90 4.66
N PRO A 170 -3.07 -11.44 5.35
CA PRO A 170 -1.84 -11.03 4.68
C PRO A 170 -1.06 -12.26 4.19
N ILE A 171 -0.64 -12.26 2.92
CA ILE A 171 0.06 -13.40 2.30
C ILE A 171 1.55 -13.10 2.13
N ALA A 172 1.90 -11.95 1.53
CA ALA A 172 3.29 -11.55 1.31
C ALA A 172 3.42 -10.04 1.08
N TRP A 173 4.64 -9.51 1.26
CA TRP A 173 5.01 -8.14 0.92
C TRP A 173 6.38 -8.12 0.23
N GLU A 174 6.48 -7.39 -0.88
CA GLU A 174 7.73 -7.15 -1.59
C GLU A 174 7.71 -5.74 -2.20
N GLY A 175 8.75 -4.94 -1.96
CA GLY A 175 8.84 -3.58 -2.47
C GLY A 175 7.61 -2.74 -2.13
N ASN A 176 6.88 -2.24 -3.14
CA ASN A 176 5.65 -1.48 -2.92
C ASN A 176 4.37 -2.34 -3.00
N ALA A 177 4.48 -3.67 -3.07
CA ALA A 177 3.37 -4.58 -3.29
C ALA A 177 2.99 -5.35 -2.02
N VAL A 178 1.70 -5.38 -1.69
CA VAL A 178 1.12 -6.25 -0.66
C VAL A 178 0.20 -7.25 -1.34
N LEU A 179 0.44 -8.54 -1.09
CA LEU A 179 -0.39 -9.66 -1.50
C LEU A 179 -1.25 -10.09 -0.31
N MET A 180 -2.56 -10.09 -0.47
CA MET A 180 -3.53 -10.41 0.58
C MET A 180 -4.73 -11.18 0.02
N GLU A 181 -5.54 -11.72 0.91
CA GLU A 181 -6.81 -12.37 0.57
C GLU A 181 -7.75 -11.45 -0.22
N LEU A 182 -8.48 -12.04 -1.17
CA LEU A 182 -9.62 -11.40 -1.79
C LEU A 182 -10.85 -11.60 -0.90
N ILE A 183 -11.44 -10.50 -0.46
CA ILE A 183 -12.70 -10.53 0.29
C ILE A 183 -13.85 -10.34 -0.70
N ASP A 184 -14.79 -11.28 -0.74
CA ASP A 184 -16.03 -11.16 -1.52
C ASP A 184 -17.02 -10.26 -0.78
N ALA A 185 -16.77 -8.96 -0.86
CA ALA A 185 -17.54 -7.92 -0.21
C ALA A 185 -17.50 -6.62 -1.01
N LYS A 186 -18.46 -5.73 -0.75
CA LYS A 186 -18.55 -4.42 -1.40
C LYS A 186 -18.20 -3.33 -0.42
N GLU A 187 -17.56 -2.27 -0.91
CA GLU A 187 -17.33 -1.05 -0.11
C GLU A 187 -18.66 -0.53 0.46
N LEU A 188 -18.69 -0.21 1.75
CA LEU A 188 -19.89 0.16 2.52
C LEU A 188 -20.70 1.26 1.81
N TYR A 189 -20.05 2.26 1.23
CA TYR A 189 -20.76 3.33 0.51
C TYR A 189 -21.56 2.87 -0.72
N LYS A 190 -21.27 1.69 -1.27
CA LYS A 190 -21.99 1.09 -2.41
C LYS A 190 -23.18 0.23 -1.99
N VAL A 191 -23.35 -0.01 -0.69
CA VAL A 191 -24.36 -0.93 -0.15
C VAL A 191 -25.41 -0.13 0.59
N LYS A 192 -26.68 -0.45 0.35
CA LYS A 192 -27.78 0.01 1.21
C LYS A 192 -28.00 -1.06 2.27
N LEU A 193 -27.67 -0.73 3.52
CA LEU A 193 -27.82 -1.64 4.65
C LEU A 193 -29.30 -1.84 5.01
N GLU A 194 -29.65 -3.07 5.37
CA GLU A 194 -30.98 -3.42 5.92
C GLU A 194 -31.06 -3.09 7.42
N ASN A 195 -30.01 -3.42 8.18
CA ASN A 195 -29.90 -3.15 9.62
C ASN A 195 -28.67 -2.26 9.91
N PRO A 196 -28.74 -0.95 9.61
CA PRO A 196 -27.59 -0.06 9.72
C PRO A 196 -27.08 0.13 11.16
N GLU A 197 -27.94 0.05 12.17
CA GLU A 197 -27.55 0.11 13.59
C GLU A 197 -26.65 -1.06 13.98
N ASP A 198 -26.99 -2.28 13.57
CA ASP A 198 -26.21 -3.49 13.87
C ASP A 198 -24.84 -3.44 13.19
N VAL A 199 -24.80 -2.95 11.95
CA VAL A 199 -23.53 -2.77 11.21
C VAL A 199 -22.66 -1.70 11.85
N LEU A 200 -23.24 -0.61 12.35
CA LEU A 200 -22.49 0.39 13.09
C LEU A 200 -21.88 -0.22 14.36
N GLU A 201 -22.65 -1.01 15.10
CA GLU A 201 -22.15 -1.71 16.30
C GLU A 201 -20.98 -2.64 15.96
N MET A 202 -21.11 -3.46 14.91
CA MET A 202 -20.01 -4.31 14.43
C MET A 202 -18.76 -3.49 14.08
N ILE A 203 -18.91 -2.33 13.43
CA ILE A 203 -17.77 -1.48 13.11
C ILE A 203 -17.10 -0.94 14.38
N ILE A 204 -17.86 -0.47 15.36
CA ILE A 204 -17.30 0.07 16.61
C ILE A 204 -16.59 -1.02 17.41
N GLU A 205 -17.15 -2.23 17.50
CA GLU A 205 -16.53 -3.37 18.17
C GLU A 205 -15.21 -3.79 17.49
N GLU A 206 -15.15 -3.80 16.16
CA GLU A 206 -13.91 -4.10 15.45
C GLU A 206 -12.85 -2.99 15.62
N VAL A 207 -13.26 -1.71 15.66
CA VAL A 207 -12.35 -0.59 15.96
C VAL A 207 -11.82 -0.69 17.39
N LYS A 208 -12.64 -1.11 18.33
CA LYS A 208 -12.22 -1.40 19.71
C LYS A 208 -11.15 -2.50 19.75
N LYS A 209 -11.36 -3.62 19.08
CA LYS A 209 -10.34 -4.69 18.97
C LYS A 209 -9.04 -4.19 18.34
N MET A 210 -9.11 -3.34 17.32
CA MET A 210 -7.90 -2.70 16.76
C MET A 210 -7.16 -1.87 17.82
N TYR A 211 -7.90 -1.06 18.60
CA TYR A 211 -7.32 -0.23 19.65
C TYR A 211 -6.69 -1.05 20.79
N GLU A 212 -7.37 -2.10 21.26
CA GLU A 212 -6.86 -3.07 22.25
C GLU A 212 -5.57 -3.73 21.75
N LEU A 213 -5.51 -4.05 20.45
CA LEU A 213 -4.31 -4.56 19.81
C LEU A 213 -3.26 -3.48 19.57
N GLY A 214 -3.47 -2.22 19.98
CA GLY A 214 -2.54 -1.11 19.86
C GLY A 214 -2.42 -0.52 18.46
N VAL A 215 -3.49 -0.58 17.66
CA VAL A 215 -3.56 -0.06 16.29
C VAL A 215 -4.69 0.95 16.14
N VAL A 216 -4.37 2.10 15.55
CA VAL A 216 -5.36 3.05 15.01
C VAL A 216 -5.31 2.98 13.49
N HIS A 217 -6.45 2.88 12.82
CA HIS A 217 -6.52 2.66 11.36
C HIS A 217 -5.86 3.79 10.55
N GLY A 218 -6.09 5.05 10.93
CA GLY A 218 -5.42 6.20 10.34
C GLY A 218 -6.02 6.75 9.06
N ASP A 219 -7.10 6.15 8.54
CA ASP A 219 -7.89 6.66 7.41
C ASP A 219 -9.27 5.98 7.36
N LEU A 220 -9.91 5.75 8.52
CA LEU A 220 -11.16 5.00 8.54
C LEU A 220 -12.31 5.81 7.93
N SER A 221 -13.01 5.19 6.97
CA SER A 221 -14.18 5.76 6.29
C SER A 221 -15.02 4.68 5.62
N GLN A 222 -16.19 5.04 5.10
CA GLN A 222 -17.08 4.15 4.34
C GLN A 222 -16.49 3.57 3.04
N PHE A 223 -15.32 4.06 2.60
CA PHE A 223 -14.59 3.54 1.45
C PHE A 223 -13.63 2.40 1.83
N ASN A 224 -13.20 2.36 3.09
CA ASN A 224 -12.20 1.43 3.61
C ASN A 224 -12.84 0.32 4.48
N ILE A 225 -14.17 0.27 4.49
CA ILE A 225 -14.97 -0.78 5.13
C ILE A 225 -15.69 -1.54 4.02
N LEU A 226 -15.47 -2.85 3.96
CA LEU A 226 -16.21 -3.76 3.09
C LEU A 226 -17.32 -4.43 3.88
N VAL A 227 -18.45 -4.70 3.22
CA VAL A 227 -19.62 -5.36 3.81
C VAL A 227 -20.09 -6.48 2.89
N ASN A 228 -20.41 -7.62 3.50
CA ASN A 228 -21.15 -8.73 2.90
C ASN A 228 -22.10 -9.35 3.94
N GLU A 229 -22.66 -10.52 3.64
CA GLU A 229 -23.56 -11.24 4.54
C GLU A 229 -22.86 -11.77 5.80
N GLU A 230 -21.54 -11.95 5.77
CA GLU A 230 -20.75 -12.47 6.90
C GLU A 230 -20.35 -11.38 7.91
N GLY A 231 -20.35 -10.10 7.49
CA GLY A 231 -20.09 -8.97 8.38
C GLY A 231 -19.34 -7.82 7.70
N VAL A 232 -18.43 -7.21 8.46
CA VAL A 232 -17.62 -6.06 8.03
C VAL A 232 -16.15 -6.43 7.95
N TYR A 233 -15.43 -5.90 6.97
CA TYR A 233 -13.98 -6.06 6.85
C TYR A 233 -13.29 -4.71 6.65
N PHE A 234 -12.12 -4.54 7.25
CA PHE A 234 -11.34 -3.32 7.16
C PHE A 234 -10.14 -3.51 6.23
N ILE A 235 -9.91 -2.50 5.38
CA ILE A 235 -8.83 -2.49 4.40
C ILE A 235 -8.11 -1.14 4.41
N ASP A 236 -6.96 -1.06 3.75
CA ASP A 236 -6.19 0.18 3.58
C ASP A 236 -5.54 0.71 4.88
N PHE A 237 -4.50 -0.01 5.33
CA PHE A 237 -3.72 0.36 6.52
C PHE A 237 -2.37 1.09 6.31
N PRO A 238 -2.04 1.72 5.15
CA PRO A 238 -0.73 2.37 5.00
C PRO A 238 -0.54 3.60 5.89
N GLN A 239 -1.62 4.16 6.46
CA GLN A 239 -1.61 5.31 7.38
C GLN A 239 -1.84 4.91 8.85
N SER A 240 -1.87 3.60 9.16
CA SER A 240 -2.14 3.14 10.53
C SER A 240 -1.08 3.62 11.51
N MET A 241 -1.49 3.95 12.73
CA MET A 241 -0.61 4.42 13.81
C MET A 241 -0.62 3.46 14.98
N GLU A 242 0.46 3.48 15.76
CA GLU A 242 0.47 2.77 17.04
C GLU A 242 -0.25 3.59 18.10
N VAL A 243 -1.03 2.93 18.96
CA VAL A 243 -1.65 3.59 20.11
C VAL A 243 -0.54 4.14 21.02
N GLY A 244 -0.63 5.43 21.34
CA GLY A 244 0.39 6.14 22.13
C GLY A 244 1.45 6.86 21.30
N GLU A 245 1.49 6.66 19.97
CA GLU A 245 2.28 7.51 19.06
C GLU A 245 1.71 8.95 19.05
N ASP A 246 2.58 9.95 18.88
CA ASP A 246 2.20 11.37 18.76
C ASP A 246 1.07 11.57 17.74
N GLY A 247 -0.09 12.05 18.18
CA GLY A 247 -1.24 12.31 17.31
C GLY A 247 -2.20 11.13 17.10
N SER A 248 -1.89 9.94 17.63
CA SER A 248 -2.74 8.74 17.46
C SER A 248 -4.15 8.92 18.03
N GLU A 249 -4.28 9.66 19.13
CA GLU A 249 -5.56 9.95 19.80
C GLU A 249 -6.48 10.85 18.97
N GLU A 250 -5.93 11.90 18.36
CA GLU A 250 -6.66 12.78 17.44
C GLU A 250 -7.09 12.03 16.18
N ILE A 251 -6.25 11.12 15.70
CA ILE A 251 -6.53 10.30 14.53
C ILE A 251 -7.62 9.27 14.82
N LEU A 252 -7.60 8.59 15.98
CA LEU A 252 -8.68 7.72 16.41
C LEU A 252 -10.00 8.48 16.49
N LYS A 253 -9.99 9.67 17.11
CA LYS A 253 -11.19 10.53 17.18
C LYS A 253 -11.73 10.84 15.80
N ARG A 254 -10.87 11.21 14.84
CA ARG A 254 -11.25 11.52 13.46
C ARG A 254 -11.84 10.31 12.75
N ASP A 255 -11.22 9.14 12.91
CA ASP A 255 -11.66 7.89 12.31
C ASP A 255 -13.07 7.50 12.79
N VAL A 256 -13.31 7.53 14.11
CA VAL A 256 -14.64 7.28 14.70
C VAL A 256 -15.64 8.34 14.25
N GLU A 257 -15.27 9.62 14.27
CA GLU A 257 -16.14 10.71 13.83
C GLU A 257 -16.54 10.57 12.36
N ASN A 258 -15.65 10.12 11.47
CA ASN A 258 -15.97 9.87 10.07
C ASN A 258 -17.03 8.79 9.90
N VAL A 259 -16.90 7.68 10.63
CA VAL A 259 -17.91 6.60 10.64
C VAL A 259 -19.24 7.13 11.14
N LEU A 260 -19.28 7.79 12.31
CA LEU A 260 -20.52 8.32 12.88
C LEU A 260 -21.20 9.35 11.95
N LYS A 261 -20.42 10.23 11.30
CA LYS A 261 -20.93 11.19 10.33
C LYS A 261 -21.56 10.51 9.11
N TYR A 262 -20.95 9.44 8.62
CA TYR A 262 -21.51 8.66 7.52
C TYR A 262 -22.86 8.03 7.90
N PHE A 263 -22.96 7.39 9.08
CA PHE A 263 -24.20 6.77 9.54
C PHE A 263 -25.31 7.80 9.82
N LYS A 264 -24.98 8.93 10.44
CA LYS A 264 -25.92 10.04 10.63
C LYS A 264 -26.45 10.58 9.30
N LYS A 265 -25.56 10.82 8.33
CA LYS A 265 -25.94 11.38 7.04
C LYS A 265 -26.75 10.41 6.19
N THR A 266 -26.40 9.12 6.19
CA THR A 266 -26.97 8.12 5.28
C THR A 266 -28.22 7.45 5.85
N TYR A 267 -28.25 7.22 7.16
CA TYR A 267 -29.28 6.43 7.84
C TYR A 267 -30.01 7.19 8.97
N GLY A 268 -29.59 8.41 9.32
CA GLY A 268 -30.19 9.19 10.41
C GLY A 268 -29.82 8.69 11.81
N ILE A 269 -28.86 7.78 11.93
CA ILE A 269 -28.42 7.19 13.20
C ILE A 269 -27.48 8.16 13.90
N GLU A 270 -27.83 8.58 15.11
CA GLU A 270 -27.01 9.46 15.93
C GLU A 270 -26.41 8.70 17.12
N ARG A 271 -25.10 8.81 17.31
CA ARG A 271 -24.34 8.31 18.45
C ARG A 271 -23.43 9.42 18.96
N ASP A 272 -23.27 9.50 20.28
CA ASP A 272 -22.37 10.49 20.87
C ASP A 272 -20.91 10.06 20.69
N LEU A 273 -20.10 10.94 20.09
CA LEU A 273 -18.69 10.67 19.79
C LEU A 273 -17.88 10.42 21.06
N LYS A 274 -18.15 11.16 22.14
CA LYS A 274 -17.39 11.04 23.38
C LYS A 274 -17.66 9.70 24.04
N GLN A 275 -18.92 9.31 24.16
CA GLN A 275 -19.33 8.01 24.70
C GLN A 275 -18.76 6.86 23.86
N THR A 276 -18.82 6.96 22.53
CA THR A 276 -18.26 5.94 21.62
C THR A 276 -16.75 5.79 21.80
N LEU A 277 -16.02 6.91 21.96
CA LEU A 277 -14.57 6.85 22.23
C LEU A 277 -14.25 6.28 23.62
N GLU A 278 -15.06 6.60 24.64
CA GLU A 278 -14.91 6.01 25.97
C GLU A 278 -15.17 4.49 25.95
N GLU A 279 -16.11 4.03 25.14
CA GLU A 279 -16.38 2.60 24.91
C GLU A 279 -15.21 1.88 24.25
N ILE A 280 -14.67 2.44 23.16
CA ILE A 280 -13.51 1.90 22.44
C ILE A 280 -12.27 1.79 23.35
N LYS A 281 -12.06 2.74 24.26
CA LYS A 281 -10.87 2.79 25.13
C LYS A 281 -10.99 1.99 26.43
N LYS A 282 -12.15 1.41 26.72
CA LYS A 282 -12.41 0.65 27.95
C LYS A 282 -12.02 -0.83 27.88
N GLY A 283 -11.62 -1.31 26.69
CA GLY A 283 -11.03 -2.64 26.49
C GLY A 283 -9.54 -2.63 26.72
#